data_AF-A0A8J6XSJ9-F1
#
_entry.id   AF-A0A8J6XSJ9-F1
#
_cell.length_a   1.000
_cell.length_b   1.000
_cell.length_c   1.000
_cell.angle_alpha   90.00
_cell.angle_beta   90.00
_cell.angle_gamma   90.00
#
_symmetry.space_group_name_H-M   'P 1'
#
loop_
_entity.id
_entity.type
_entity.pdbx_description
1 polymer ?
#
loop_
_entity_poly.entity_id
_entity_poly.type
_entity_poly.pdbx_seq_one_letter_code
_entity_poly.pdbx_strand_id
1 'polypeptide(L)'
;MSKLKKLQSALDALNTQRSQVAGAGWFLQNCWLVQVKPGGTARTNCKYWQVRSRQPIFDGKTLKHLKPNEVEDYRAAIERGRQLKQIDRQIEKLQQQLAQLMPTTDSSSGSSYSSSAHEPPLEIPMLPTAELQQPMEKQPLNLEKFTELAEQERLVKEVLANSQALRASLRQSVALGRRLGARKIDLRRGHPHIH
;
A
#
# COMPACT_ATOMS: atom_id res chain seq x y z
N MET A 1 -26.59 -7.99 -14.43
CA MET A 1 -26.84 -7.32 -13.13
C MET A 1 -26.63 -8.23 -11.91
N SER A 2 -27.12 -9.49 -11.87
CA SER A 2 -27.01 -10.36 -10.68
C SER A 2 -25.59 -10.82 -10.32
N LYS A 3 -24.75 -11.09 -11.33
CA LYS A 3 -23.35 -11.53 -11.12
C LYS A 3 -22.47 -10.47 -10.47
N LEU A 4 -22.62 -9.20 -10.87
CA LEU A 4 -21.86 -8.08 -10.32
C LEU A 4 -22.22 -7.84 -8.85
N LYS A 5 -23.53 -7.81 -8.52
CA LYS A 5 -23.99 -7.72 -7.12
C LYS A 5 -23.46 -8.85 -6.24
N LYS A 6 -23.41 -10.09 -6.76
CA LYS A 6 -22.83 -11.24 -6.05
C LYS A 6 -21.32 -11.07 -5.80
N LEU A 7 -20.56 -10.61 -6.79
CA LEU A 7 -19.12 -10.36 -6.65
C LEU A 7 -18.84 -9.24 -5.64
N GLN A 8 -19.63 -8.18 -5.66
CA GLN A 8 -19.49 -7.06 -4.74
C GLN A 8 -19.81 -7.47 -3.30
N SER A 9 -20.91 -8.19 -3.08
CA SER A 9 -21.24 -8.75 -1.76
C SER A 9 -20.17 -9.72 -1.24
N ALA A 10 -19.58 -10.54 -2.11
CA ALA A 10 -18.48 -11.43 -1.73
C ALA A 10 -17.21 -10.65 -1.33
N LEU A 11 -16.92 -9.56 -2.04
CA LEU A 11 -15.79 -8.67 -1.72
C LEU A 11 -16.00 -7.99 -0.36
N ASP A 12 -17.20 -7.49 -0.08
CA ASP A 12 -17.55 -6.86 1.21
C ASP A 12 -17.47 -7.87 2.37
N ALA A 13 -17.91 -9.11 2.15
CA ALA A 13 -17.77 -10.19 3.13
C ALA A 13 -16.29 -10.51 3.43
N LEU A 14 -15.45 -10.62 2.41
CA LEU A 14 -14.01 -10.86 2.58
C LEU A 14 -13.31 -9.70 3.27
N ASN A 15 -13.68 -8.46 2.96
CA ASN A 15 -13.14 -7.29 3.66
C ASN A 15 -13.54 -7.27 5.14
N THR A 16 -14.76 -7.68 5.45
CA THR A 16 -15.22 -7.79 6.84
C THR A 16 -14.42 -8.87 7.58
N GLN A 17 -14.23 -10.04 6.97
CA GLN A 17 -13.39 -11.10 7.54
C GLN A 17 -11.95 -10.65 7.72
N ARG A 18 -11.38 -9.93 6.74
CA ARG A 18 -10.03 -9.36 6.82
C ARG A 18 -9.89 -8.44 8.03
N SER A 19 -10.85 -7.54 8.23
CA SER A 19 -10.87 -6.61 9.36
C SER A 19 -11.05 -7.33 10.70
N GLN A 20 -11.85 -8.40 10.76
CA GLN A 20 -11.99 -9.22 11.96
C GLN A 20 -10.68 -9.92 12.33
N VAL A 21 -10.00 -10.55 11.37
CA VAL A 21 -8.72 -11.22 11.63
C VAL A 21 -7.64 -10.22 12.02
N ALA A 22 -7.60 -9.05 11.37
CA ALA A 22 -6.66 -7.98 11.71
C ALA A 22 -6.96 -7.35 13.09
N GLY A 23 -8.23 -7.26 13.48
CA GLY A 23 -8.66 -6.74 14.77
C GLY A 23 -8.40 -7.68 15.95
N ALA A 24 -8.24 -8.99 15.69
CA ALA A 24 -7.95 -9.99 16.73
C ALA A 24 -6.55 -9.87 17.34
N GLY A 25 -5.63 -9.16 16.69
CA GLY A 25 -4.29 -8.87 17.22
C GLY A 25 -3.20 -8.85 16.16
N TRP A 26 -1.95 -8.73 16.60
CA TRP A 26 -0.79 -8.69 15.72
C TRP A 26 -0.63 -9.99 14.93
N PHE A 27 -0.05 -9.91 13.73
CA PHE A 27 0.10 -11.04 12.81
C PHE A 27 1.46 -11.05 12.14
N LEU A 28 1.90 -12.22 11.69
CA LEU A 28 3.16 -12.40 10.97
C LEU A 28 2.93 -13.12 9.64
N GLN A 29 3.16 -12.41 8.55
CA GLN A 29 3.13 -13.00 7.22
C GLN A 29 4.50 -13.59 6.84
N ASN A 30 4.50 -14.63 6.00
CA ASN A 30 5.72 -15.25 5.46
C ASN A 30 6.70 -15.79 6.52
N CYS A 31 6.17 -16.19 7.69
CA CYS A 31 6.93 -16.70 8.81
C CYS A 31 6.58 -18.17 9.13
N TRP A 32 7.51 -18.87 9.78
CA TRP A 32 7.31 -20.22 10.28
C TRP A 32 8.14 -20.49 11.54
N LEU A 33 7.66 -21.40 12.37
CA LEU A 33 8.35 -21.87 13.57
C LEU A 33 9.21 -23.09 13.23
N VAL A 34 10.39 -23.15 13.83
CA VAL A 34 11.34 -24.28 13.72
C VAL A 34 11.92 -24.57 15.09
N GLN A 35 12.00 -25.84 15.46
CA GLN A 35 12.75 -26.27 16.63
C GLN A 35 14.18 -26.64 16.20
N VAL A 36 15.18 -26.04 16.84
CA VAL A 36 16.59 -26.20 16.46
C VAL A 36 17.39 -26.72 17.66
N LYS A 37 18.35 -27.61 17.41
CA LYS A 37 19.33 -28.03 18.41
C LYS A 37 20.46 -27.00 18.49
N PRO A 38 21.01 -26.72 19.68
CA PRO A 38 22.20 -25.88 19.80
C PRO A 38 23.34 -26.46 18.96
N GLY A 39 24.01 -25.60 18.21
CA GLY A 39 25.25 -25.95 17.52
C GLY A 39 26.45 -25.87 18.46
N GLY A 40 27.52 -26.63 18.15
CA GLY A 40 28.80 -26.58 18.86
C GLY A 40 28.95 -27.61 19.99
N THR A 41 29.88 -27.35 20.91
CA THR A 41 30.24 -28.25 22.04
C THR A 41 29.23 -28.25 23.19
N ALA A 42 28.19 -27.43 23.12
CA ALA A 42 27.10 -27.42 24.09
C ALA A 42 26.28 -28.72 23.95
N ARG A 43 26.67 -29.76 24.69
CA ARG A 43 26.05 -31.10 24.72
C ARG A 43 24.70 -31.12 25.44
N THR A 44 23.89 -30.07 25.33
CA THR A 44 22.53 -30.07 25.86
C THR A 44 21.56 -30.54 24.79
N ASN A 45 20.79 -31.58 25.10
CA ASN A 45 19.68 -32.05 24.25
C ASN A 45 18.50 -31.07 24.19
N CYS A 46 18.64 -29.89 24.82
CA CYS A 46 17.62 -28.86 24.89
C CYS A 46 17.43 -28.22 23.51
N LYS A 47 16.33 -28.57 22.84
CA LYS A 47 15.90 -27.88 21.62
C LYS A 47 15.27 -26.54 21.99
N TYR A 48 15.55 -25.51 21.20
CA TYR A 48 14.90 -24.20 21.35
C TYR A 48 14.08 -23.85 20.11
N TRP A 49 13.10 -22.98 20.31
CA TRP A 49 12.24 -22.52 19.23
C TRP A 49 12.84 -21.29 18.55
N GLN A 50 12.78 -21.26 17.24
CA GLN A 50 13.10 -20.12 16.41
C GLN A 50 11.89 -19.79 15.53
N VAL A 51 11.59 -18.51 15.39
CA VAL A 51 10.75 -18.04 14.29
C VAL A 51 11.66 -17.58 13.16
N ARG A 52 11.30 -17.93 11.93
CA ARG A 52 12.04 -17.58 10.71
C ARG A 52 11.13 -16.91 9.71
N SER A 53 11.72 -16.06 8.90
CA SER A 53 11.07 -15.35 7.80
C SER A 53 11.98 -15.34 6.58
N ARG A 54 11.39 -15.16 5.39
CA ARG A 54 12.18 -14.91 4.17
C ARG A 54 12.69 -13.46 4.09
N GLN A 55 12.03 -12.55 4.80
CA GLN A 55 12.32 -11.12 4.79
C GLN A 55 12.90 -10.67 6.13
N PRO A 56 13.76 -9.64 6.17
CA PRO A 56 14.36 -9.15 7.40
C PRO A 56 13.35 -8.32 8.23
N ILE A 57 12.54 -8.99 9.04
CA ILE A 57 11.44 -8.37 9.82
C ILE A 57 11.73 -8.26 11.32
N PHE A 58 12.77 -8.94 11.83
CA PHE A 58 13.13 -8.93 13.25
C PHE A 58 14.38 -8.07 13.45
N ASP A 59 14.21 -6.75 13.54
CA ASP A 59 15.33 -5.79 13.69
C ASP A 59 16.38 -5.94 12.57
N GLY A 60 15.90 -6.09 11.33
CA GLY A 60 16.75 -6.34 10.17
C GLY A 60 17.24 -7.79 10.03
N LYS A 61 16.83 -8.70 10.92
CA LYS A 61 17.16 -10.13 10.86
C LYS A 61 15.99 -10.95 10.32
N THR A 62 16.32 -12.09 9.74
CA THR A 62 15.37 -13.09 9.22
C THR A 62 14.95 -14.14 10.24
N LEU A 63 15.50 -14.07 11.46
CA LEU A 63 15.23 -15.03 12.52
C LEU A 63 15.19 -14.35 13.89
N LYS A 64 14.38 -14.91 14.78
CA LYS A 64 14.32 -14.57 16.19
C LYS A 64 14.25 -15.85 17.03
N HIS A 65 15.05 -15.91 18.09
CA HIS A 65 14.96 -16.97 19.09
C HIS A 65 13.80 -16.68 20.03
N LEU A 66 12.99 -17.70 20.33
CA LEU A 66 11.81 -17.56 21.17
C LEU A 66 12.04 -18.21 22.52
N LYS A 67 11.51 -17.56 23.56
CA LYS A 67 11.34 -18.21 24.86
C LYS A 67 10.15 -19.18 24.80
N PRO A 68 10.12 -20.25 25.62
CA PRO A 68 9.02 -21.23 25.58
C PRO A 68 7.62 -20.63 25.77
N ASN A 69 7.50 -19.58 26.58
CA ASN A 69 6.24 -18.87 26.81
C ASN A 69 5.75 -18.03 25.61
N GLU A 70 6.65 -17.63 24.70
CA GLU A 70 6.30 -16.82 23.53
C GLU A 70 5.86 -17.68 22.33
N VAL A 71 6.10 -18.99 22.37
CA VAL A 71 5.93 -19.87 21.20
C VAL A 71 4.48 -19.89 20.73
N GLU A 72 3.53 -19.97 21.64
CA GLU A 72 2.10 -20.04 21.30
C GLU A 72 1.59 -18.70 20.74
N ASP A 73 2.06 -17.57 21.28
CA ASP A 73 1.73 -16.24 20.75
C ASP A 73 2.21 -16.08 19.30
N TYR A 74 3.44 -16.50 19.02
CA TYR A 74 4.00 -16.48 17.67
C TYR A 74 3.31 -17.49 16.74
N ARG A 75 2.90 -18.66 17.25
CA ARG A 75 2.13 -19.64 16.48
C ARG A 75 0.80 -19.02 16.03
N ALA A 76 0.06 -18.43 16.97
CA ALA A 76 -1.21 -17.76 16.68
C ALA A 76 -1.03 -16.58 15.71
N ALA A 77 0.03 -15.78 15.86
CA ALA A 77 0.33 -14.66 14.95
C ALA A 77 0.66 -15.14 13.53
N ILE A 78 1.38 -16.25 13.38
CA ILE A 78 1.67 -16.85 12.07
C ILE A 78 0.39 -17.39 11.42
N GLU A 79 -0.47 -18.04 12.19
CA GLU A 79 -1.76 -18.55 11.68
C GLU A 79 -2.65 -17.42 11.19
N ARG A 80 -2.80 -16.34 11.96
CA ARG A 80 -3.48 -15.11 11.53
C ARG A 80 -2.87 -14.54 10.25
N GLY A 81 -1.54 -14.49 10.18
CA GLY A 81 -0.85 -14.01 8.99
C GLY A 81 -1.08 -14.87 7.74
N ARG A 82 -1.22 -16.20 7.89
CA ARG A 82 -1.57 -17.12 6.81
C ARG A 82 -3.01 -16.90 6.33
N GLN A 83 -3.94 -16.75 7.27
CA GLN A 83 -5.35 -16.46 6.97
C GLN A 83 -5.49 -15.14 6.21
N LEU A 84 -4.87 -14.07 6.70
CA LEU A 84 -4.87 -12.77 6.01
C LEU A 84 -4.32 -12.88 4.58
N LYS A 85 -3.20 -13.59 4.39
CA LYS A 85 -2.63 -13.79 3.06
C LYS A 85 -3.56 -14.55 2.11
N GLN A 86 -4.37 -15.48 2.62
CA GLN A 86 -5.37 -16.18 1.81
C GLN A 86 -6.52 -15.25 1.41
N ILE A 87 -7.03 -14.46 2.38
CA ILE A 87 -8.09 -13.49 2.14
C ILE A 87 -7.63 -12.43 1.14
N ASP A 88 -6.42 -11.87 1.31
CA ASP A 88 -5.85 -10.87 0.41
C ASP A 88 -5.75 -11.40 -1.04
N ARG A 89 -5.35 -12.66 -1.23
CA ARG A 89 -5.32 -13.31 -2.56
C ARG A 89 -6.71 -13.49 -3.17
N GLN A 90 -7.71 -13.80 -2.34
CA GLN A 90 -9.10 -13.94 -2.80
C GLN A 90 -9.67 -12.57 -3.22
N ILE A 91 -9.40 -11.53 -2.44
CA ILE A 91 -9.76 -10.15 -2.77
C ILE A 91 -9.11 -9.74 -4.09
N GLU A 92 -7.80 -9.96 -4.25
CA GLU A 92 -7.07 -9.65 -5.49
C GLU A 92 -7.70 -10.35 -6.71
N LYS A 93 -8.03 -11.65 -6.58
CA LYS A 93 -8.69 -12.41 -7.64
C LYS A 93 -10.07 -11.85 -8.00
N LEU A 94 -10.88 -11.48 -7.00
CA LEU A 94 -12.21 -10.89 -7.24
C LEU A 94 -12.12 -9.50 -7.86
N GLN A 95 -11.15 -8.68 -7.42
CA GLN A 95 -10.89 -7.37 -8.00
C GLN A 95 -10.46 -7.50 -9.47
N GLN A 96 -9.61 -8.46 -9.82
CA GLN A 96 -9.26 -8.76 -11.20
C GLN A 96 -10.49 -9.18 -12.03
N GLN A 97 -11.39 -10.00 -11.48
CA GLN A 97 -12.63 -10.38 -12.15
C GLN A 97 -13.57 -9.19 -12.38
N LEU A 98 -13.68 -8.28 -11.41
CA LEU A 98 -14.45 -7.04 -11.58
C LEU A 98 -13.84 -6.14 -12.65
N ALA A 99 -12.52 -5.97 -12.63
CA ALA A 99 -11.79 -5.18 -13.62
C ALA A 99 -11.95 -5.72 -15.05
N GLN A 100 -12.11 -7.03 -15.24
CA GLN A 100 -12.39 -7.62 -16.56
C GLN A 100 -13.83 -7.41 -17.03
N LEU A 101 -14.78 -7.22 -16.11
CA LEU A 101 -16.20 -7.04 -16.43
C LEU A 101 -16.60 -5.58 -16.67
N MET A 102 -15.81 -4.61 -16.20
CA MET A 102 -16.05 -3.18 -16.43
C MET A 102 -15.75 -2.68 -17.87
N PRO A 103 -14.68 -3.10 -18.59
CA PRO A 103 -14.33 -2.53 -19.90
C PRO A 103 -15.29 -2.89 -21.04
N THR A 104 -16.25 -3.80 -20.82
CA THR A 104 -17.23 -4.20 -21.84
C THR A 104 -18.50 -3.34 -21.83
N THR A 105 -18.67 -2.43 -20.87
CA THR A 105 -19.89 -1.62 -20.76
C THR A 105 -19.83 -0.33 -21.59
N ASP A 106 -18.64 0.13 -21.98
CA ASP A 106 -18.46 1.37 -22.75
C ASP A 106 -18.21 1.17 -24.27
N SER A 107 -18.25 -0.07 -24.78
CA SER A 107 -17.98 -0.38 -26.22
C SER A 107 -19.23 -0.74 -27.05
N SER A 108 -20.41 -0.28 -26.65
CA SER A 108 -21.65 -0.41 -27.46
C SER A 108 -22.40 0.92 -27.53
N SER A 109 -21.70 1.96 -28.00
CA SER A 109 -22.22 3.25 -28.45
C SER A 109 -21.17 3.77 -29.45
N GLY A 110 -21.08 3.27 -30.67
CA GLY A 110 -22.01 3.68 -31.71
C GLY A 110 -21.83 5.17 -32.02
N SER A 111 -20.87 5.52 -32.88
CA SER A 111 -21.11 6.38 -34.06
C SER A 111 -19.79 6.89 -34.65
N SER A 112 -19.45 6.35 -35.83
CA SER A 112 -18.63 7.00 -36.85
C SER A 112 -19.09 8.45 -37.04
N TYR A 113 -18.19 9.45 -37.14
CA TYR A 113 -18.20 10.58 -38.09
C TYR A 113 -16.84 11.34 -38.06
N SER A 114 -16.16 11.32 -39.21
CA SER A 114 -15.32 12.35 -39.85
C SER A 114 -14.70 13.54 -39.06
N SER A 115 -13.36 13.60 -39.09
CA SER A 115 -12.51 14.69 -39.61
C SER A 115 -13.14 16.08 -39.87
N SER A 116 -12.68 17.12 -39.16
CA SER A 116 -11.87 18.23 -39.73
C SER A 116 -11.56 19.32 -38.69
N ALA A 117 -10.40 19.96 -38.83
CA ALA A 117 -9.96 21.13 -38.09
C ALA A 117 -10.80 22.39 -38.40
N HIS A 118 -10.99 23.29 -37.42
CA HIS A 118 -10.73 24.73 -37.52
C HIS A 118 -11.12 25.48 -36.21
N GLU A 119 -10.25 26.41 -35.82
CA GLU A 119 -10.38 27.40 -34.74
C GLU A 119 -11.24 28.64 -35.18
N PRO A 120 -11.52 29.63 -34.29
CA PRO A 120 -12.72 30.51 -34.21
C PRO A 120 -12.51 31.86 -34.98
N PRO A 121 -13.27 33.01 -34.86
CA PRO A 121 -14.10 33.52 -33.75
C PRO A 121 -15.25 34.58 -34.03
N LEU A 122 -15.83 35.11 -32.92
CA LEU A 122 -16.56 36.40 -32.69
C LEU A 122 -17.93 36.69 -33.36
N GLU A 123 -18.96 37.02 -32.55
CA GLU A 123 -19.56 38.37 -32.39
C GLU A 123 -20.88 38.35 -31.55
N ILE A 124 -21.10 39.44 -30.82
CA ILE A 124 -22.09 39.68 -29.74
C ILE A 124 -23.36 40.33 -30.32
N PRO A 125 -24.54 40.31 -29.66
CA PRO A 125 -25.05 41.59 -29.17
C PRO A 125 -25.74 41.56 -27.78
N MET A 126 -25.45 42.60 -27.02
CA MET A 126 -26.14 43.06 -25.81
C MET A 126 -27.61 43.46 -26.04
N LEU A 127 -28.46 43.36 -25.00
CA LEU A 127 -29.42 44.39 -24.50
C LEU A 127 -30.32 43.81 -23.35
N PRO A 128 -31.01 44.63 -22.52
CA PRO A 128 -30.91 44.53 -21.06
C PRO A 128 -32.27 44.58 -20.30
N THR A 129 -32.14 44.48 -18.96
CA THR A 129 -33.00 45.09 -17.91
C THR A 129 -34.38 44.49 -17.58
N ALA A 130 -34.49 44.14 -16.29
CA ALA A 130 -35.65 44.20 -15.39
C ALA A 130 -36.68 43.05 -15.32
N GLU A 131 -36.63 42.41 -14.13
CA GLU A 131 -37.75 42.09 -13.24
C GLU A 131 -38.79 41.04 -13.67
N LEU A 132 -38.73 39.87 -13.03
CA LEU A 132 -39.77 39.48 -12.07
C LEU A 132 -39.28 38.36 -11.15
N GLN A 133 -39.54 38.58 -9.87
CA GLN A 133 -39.16 37.80 -8.72
C GLN A 133 -39.79 36.40 -8.71
N GLN A 134 -39.03 35.39 -8.27
CA GLN A 134 -39.51 34.43 -7.28
C GLN A 134 -38.32 33.75 -6.56
N PRO A 135 -38.27 33.75 -5.22
CA PRO A 135 -37.21 33.12 -4.46
C PRO A 135 -37.62 31.67 -4.15
N MET A 136 -37.01 30.69 -4.83
CA MET A 136 -37.00 29.32 -4.32
C MET A 136 -35.67 29.04 -3.65
N GLU A 137 -35.78 28.89 -2.33
CA GLU A 137 -34.90 28.24 -1.37
C GLU A 137 -33.61 27.62 -1.93
N LYS A 138 -32.50 28.25 -1.55
CA LYS A 138 -31.16 27.65 -1.56
C LYS A 138 -31.19 26.36 -0.73
N GLN A 139 -31.03 25.20 -1.37
CA GLN A 139 -30.48 24.01 -0.72
C GLN A 139 -28.96 24.17 -0.59
N PRO A 140 -28.38 24.17 0.62
CA PRO A 140 -26.95 24.02 0.81
C PRO A 140 -26.67 22.56 1.20
N LEU A 141 -26.56 21.65 0.22
CA LEU A 141 -26.21 20.25 0.50
C LEU A 141 -25.05 19.70 -0.34
N ASN A 142 -24.50 20.51 -1.26
CA ASN A 142 -23.42 20.07 -2.14
C ASN A 142 -22.12 20.88 -2.03
N LEU A 143 -22.07 22.02 -1.33
CA LEU A 143 -20.85 22.82 -1.29
C LEU A 143 -19.76 22.23 -0.35
N GLU A 144 -20.17 21.59 0.74
CA GLU A 144 -19.24 21.03 1.75
C GLU A 144 -18.47 19.79 1.25
N LYS A 145 -19.07 18.98 0.37
CA LYS A 145 -18.42 17.75 -0.15
C LYS A 145 -17.33 18.04 -1.17
N PHE A 146 -17.45 19.11 -1.95
CA PHE A 146 -16.44 19.49 -2.94
C PHE A 146 -15.21 20.15 -2.29
N THR A 147 -15.39 20.87 -1.18
CA THR A 147 -14.26 21.41 -0.39
C THR A 147 -13.46 20.29 0.26
N GLU A 148 -14.13 19.26 0.78
CA GLU A 148 -13.49 18.11 1.40
C GLU A 148 -12.62 17.31 0.40
N LEU A 149 -13.11 17.09 -0.82
CA LEU A 149 -12.34 16.41 -1.88
C LEU A 149 -11.12 17.21 -2.34
N ALA A 150 -11.25 18.52 -2.52
CA ALA A 150 -10.13 19.38 -2.92
C ALA A 150 -9.04 19.43 -1.83
N GLU A 151 -9.45 19.48 -0.56
CA GLU A 151 -8.52 19.41 0.57
C GLU A 151 -7.85 18.02 0.68
N GLN A 152 -8.60 16.95 0.45
CA GLN A 152 -8.06 15.59 0.43
C GLN A 152 -7.04 15.40 -0.72
N GLU A 153 -7.32 15.90 -1.92
CA GLU A 153 -6.35 15.90 -3.02
C GLU A 153 -5.09 16.70 -2.69
N ARG A 154 -5.23 17.86 -2.03
CA ARG A 154 -4.10 18.67 -1.60
C ARG A 154 -3.22 17.91 -0.59
N LEU A 155 -3.82 17.29 0.40
CA LEU A 155 -3.12 16.48 1.40
C LEU A 155 -2.40 15.29 0.76
N VAL A 156 -3.03 14.60 -0.19
CA VAL A 156 -2.40 13.49 -0.93
C VAL A 156 -1.20 13.97 -1.75
N LYS A 157 -1.33 15.11 -2.44
CA LYS A 157 -0.21 15.71 -3.20
C LYS A 157 0.95 16.09 -2.28
N GLU A 158 0.65 16.65 -1.11
CA GLU A 158 1.66 17.02 -0.10
C GLU A 158 2.37 15.79 0.45
N VAL A 159 1.64 14.73 0.82
CA VAL A 159 2.21 13.46 1.28
C VAL A 159 3.10 12.83 0.20
N LEU A 160 2.68 12.87 -1.08
CA LEU A 160 3.47 12.36 -2.18
C LEU A 160 4.77 13.17 -2.35
N ALA A 161 4.71 14.50 -2.33
CA ALA A 161 5.89 15.36 -2.40
C ALA A 161 6.86 15.09 -1.24
N ASN A 162 6.34 15.00 -0.01
CA ASN A 162 7.14 14.68 1.17
C ASN A 162 7.79 13.29 1.07
N SER A 163 7.07 12.30 0.55
CA SER A 163 7.61 10.95 0.33
C SER A 163 8.72 10.93 -0.72
N GLN A 164 8.66 11.80 -1.74
CA GLN A 164 9.67 11.91 -2.77
C GLN A 164 10.92 12.61 -2.24
N ALA A 165 10.74 13.70 -1.48
CA ALA A 165 11.83 14.41 -0.81
C ALA A 165 12.57 13.49 0.18
N LEU A 166 11.84 12.70 0.97
CA LEU A 166 12.44 11.72 1.89
C LEU A 166 13.25 10.66 1.15
N ARG A 167 12.71 10.13 0.04
CA ARG A 167 13.44 9.17 -0.81
C ARG A 167 14.71 9.77 -1.41
N ALA A 168 14.68 11.04 -1.84
CA ALA A 168 15.86 11.73 -2.33
C ALA A 168 16.92 11.91 -1.23
N SER A 169 16.51 12.36 -0.04
CA SER A 169 17.40 12.50 1.12
C SER A 169 18.06 11.16 1.50
N LEU A 170 17.27 10.07 1.57
CA LEU A 170 17.81 8.75 1.87
C LEU A 170 18.85 8.30 0.84
N ARG A 171 18.60 8.53 -0.47
CA ARG A 171 19.58 8.22 -1.53
C ARG A 171 20.87 9.01 -1.34
N GLN A 172 20.79 10.28 -0.96
CA GLN A 172 21.97 11.10 -0.67
C GLN A 172 22.74 10.57 0.54
N SER A 173 22.07 10.21 1.64
CA SER A 173 22.72 9.63 2.83
C SER A 173 23.42 8.31 2.50
N VAL A 174 22.79 7.44 1.71
CA VAL A 174 23.41 6.18 1.26
C VAL A 174 24.64 6.44 0.38
N ALA A 175 24.56 7.42 -0.53
CA ALA A 175 25.70 7.79 -1.38
C ALA A 175 26.87 8.34 -0.56
N LEU A 176 26.60 9.19 0.44
CA LEU A 176 27.62 9.68 1.37
C LEU A 176 28.25 8.55 2.17
N GLY A 177 27.45 7.62 2.70
CA GLY A 177 27.95 6.44 3.41
C GLY A 177 28.88 5.59 2.55
N ARG A 178 28.56 5.39 1.26
CA ARG A 178 29.43 4.69 0.31
C ARG A 178 30.75 5.43 0.07
N ARG A 179 30.71 6.76 -0.10
CA ARG A 179 31.92 7.59 -0.28
C ARG A 179 32.83 7.54 0.94
N LEU A 180 32.27 7.64 2.14
CA LEU A 180 33.03 7.53 3.39
C LEU A 180 33.64 6.13 3.57
N GLY A 181 32.88 5.08 3.22
CA GLY A 181 33.36 3.70 3.20
C GLY A 181 34.55 3.51 2.27
N ALA A 182 34.47 4.00 1.02
CA ALA A 182 35.58 3.96 0.06
C ALA A 182 36.82 4.69 0.59
N ARG A 183 36.66 5.92 1.10
CA ARG A 183 37.76 6.70 1.67
C ARG A 183 38.44 6.03 2.86
N LYS A 184 37.68 5.31 3.70
CA LYS A 184 38.22 4.51 4.81
C LYS A 184 39.06 3.33 4.33
N ILE A 185 38.67 2.69 3.23
CA ILE A 185 39.42 1.59 2.60
C ILE A 185 40.72 2.13 2.00
N ASP A 186 40.67 3.27 1.31
CA ASP A 186 41.85 3.92 0.72
C ASP A 186 42.87 4.34 1.79
N LEU A 187 42.41 4.94 2.90
CA LEU A 187 43.25 5.27 4.05
C LEU A 187 43.91 4.05 4.69
N ARG A 188 43.23 2.90 4.72
CA ARG A 188 43.82 1.63 5.20
C ARG A 188 44.85 1.05 4.25
N ARG A 189 44.71 1.26 2.94
CA ARG A 189 45.67 0.78 1.93
C ARG A 189 46.91 1.68 1.80
N GLY A 190 46.79 2.97 2.15
CA GLY A 190 47.87 3.96 2.09
C GLY A 190 48.79 4.03 3.33
N HIS A 191 48.60 3.19 4.35
CA HIS A 191 49.53 3.06 5.46
C HIS A 191 50.51 1.92 5.18
N PRO A 192 51.74 2.19 4.70
CA PRO A 192 52.80 1.19 4.77
C PRO A 192 53.04 0.91 6.25
N HIS A 193 52.99 -0.38 6.63
CA HIS A 193 53.54 -0.84 7.89
C HIS A 193 55.04 -0.52 7.87
N ILE A 194 55.43 0.60 8.45
CA ILE A 194 56.82 0.88 8.79
C ILE A 194 57.12 -0.06 9.97
N HIS A 195 57.83 -1.14 9.64
CA HIS A 195 58.46 -2.05 10.58
C HIS A 195 59.64 -1.37 11.27
#